data_AF-A0A3D5GK38-F1
#
_entry.id   AF-A0A3D5GK38-F1
#
_cell.length_a   1.000
_cell.length_b   1.000
_cell.length_c   1.000
_cell.angle_alpha   90.00
_cell.angle_beta   90.00
_cell.angle_gamma   90.00
#
_symmetry.space_group_name_H-M   'P 1'
#
loop_
_entity.id
_entity.type
_entity.pdbx_description
1 polymer ?
#
loop_
_entity_poly.entity_id
_entity_poly.type
_entity_poly.pdbx_seq_one_letter_code
_entity_poly.pdbx_strand_id
1 'polypeptide(L)'
;AASTSQPDDSAAGGTAQEANSDGAPHPFNTSDPNLRDCLLRGFGANLFGELSRGRQPNAAEGQVIGSCLSAGPSRDTGPQPAPADDSRPVQNDGPGRDDGEFDRPGDDGEFDRPGDDGPATPEPVECPTDEGPVPGLGWITETNRLMDAVALGHSPVAGVLDQSIGASDPRVVQLADGTYRMYFGANPDGLTVANSNDGVDWELEARSVIPAGMPHTSLVSLDDGGWRLFAVQNVPGGSAVKSFVSADGLEFTEEAGDRLTNEDFPFGNIQSPFVFEMPDGSFRMYLVAYPAGEQAAQPSGYSVLRMVSATSNDMLTWSVDPGVVVEGLDHPSAVVSDDGTITVYAGTPFTKLVSTDGRQFSQPEYLDLSGRDFDVKSTSGGHLRVYSNGHDFDEGSWLRISRSTDVTWDADISVRGYDSINDVFTLDVCVTGSSETPIEVHLTDKDYRIRKLDFESSSVSVARGTPPFRTTITLDDGSVPGGPYDWRPTKSMLRLFDGVAIKEWAMDEVFIDPFLAANK
;
A
#
# COMPACT_ATOMS: atom_id res chain seq x y z
N ALA A 1 -42.82 9.96 48.36
CA ALA A 1 -43.80 11.05 48.56
C ALA A 1 -43.66 12.03 47.40
N ALA A 2 -44.77 12.27 46.69
CA ALA A 2 -45.12 13.28 45.66
C ALA A 2 -44.03 13.70 44.64
N SER A 3 -44.09 13.39 43.33
CA SER A 3 -45.11 13.62 42.27
C SER A 3 -45.36 15.08 41.90
N THR A 4 -45.07 15.43 40.65
CA THR A 4 -45.80 16.34 39.72
C THR A 4 -44.92 16.55 38.48
N SER A 5 -45.34 16.58 37.22
CA SER A 5 -46.62 16.38 36.51
C SER A 5 -46.32 16.66 35.01
N GLN A 6 -46.78 15.82 34.08
CA GLN A 6 -47.08 16.24 32.69
C GLN A 6 -48.54 16.75 32.63
N PRO A 7 -48.94 17.52 31.59
CA PRO A 7 -49.59 16.88 30.43
C PRO A 7 -49.36 17.53 29.04
N ASP A 8 -49.42 16.65 28.03
CA ASP A 8 -50.11 16.68 26.70
C ASP A 8 -49.95 17.80 25.64
N ASP A 9 -49.46 17.34 24.48
CA ASP A 9 -49.94 17.46 23.08
C ASP A 9 -50.93 18.57 22.66
N SER A 10 -50.58 19.31 21.60
CA SER A 10 -51.35 19.31 20.33
C SER A 10 -50.72 20.21 19.25
N ALA A 11 -50.75 19.70 18.02
CA ALA A 11 -50.34 20.36 16.79
C ALA A 11 -51.41 21.31 16.22
N ALA A 12 -50.99 22.40 15.58
CA ALA A 12 -51.64 23.00 14.40
C ALA A 12 -50.74 24.10 13.80
N GLY A 13 -50.70 24.16 12.46
CA GLY A 13 -49.77 24.95 11.68
C GLY A 13 -50.07 26.45 11.57
N GLY A 14 -49.14 27.15 10.92
CA GLY A 14 -49.23 28.58 10.66
C GLY A 14 -47.94 29.11 10.05
N THR A 15 -47.88 29.07 8.73
CA THR A 15 -46.92 29.74 7.85
C THR A 15 -46.64 31.19 8.25
N ALA A 16 -45.36 31.56 8.34
CA ALA A 16 -44.90 32.93 8.09
C ALA A 16 -43.54 32.85 7.39
N GLN A 17 -43.58 33.08 6.07
CA GLN A 17 -42.42 33.52 5.30
C GLN A 17 -41.94 34.86 5.86
N GLU A 18 -40.68 34.93 6.27
CA GLU A 18 -39.90 36.16 6.16
C GLU A 18 -38.80 35.92 5.13
N ALA A 19 -39.07 36.41 3.93
CA ALA A 19 -38.06 36.64 2.92
C ALA A 19 -37.22 37.84 3.38
N ASN A 20 -35.93 37.61 3.63
CA ASN A 20 -34.92 38.62 3.41
C ASN A 20 -33.95 38.08 2.36
N SER A 21 -34.13 38.64 1.17
CA SER A 21 -33.35 38.44 -0.04
C SER A 21 -32.05 39.22 0.05
N ASP A 22 -30.92 38.50 0.05
CA ASP A 22 -29.74 38.90 -0.72
C ASP A 22 -29.49 37.78 -1.74
N GLY A 23 -30.01 38.00 -2.94
CA GLY A 23 -30.07 37.03 -4.02
C GLY A 23 -28.72 36.83 -4.70
N ALA A 24 -27.82 36.11 -4.04
CA ALA A 24 -26.81 35.34 -4.75
C ALA A 24 -27.46 33.99 -5.15
N PRO A 25 -27.46 33.59 -6.44
CA PRO A 25 -28.01 32.31 -6.82
C PRO A 25 -27.22 31.21 -6.10
N HIS A 26 -27.92 30.42 -5.27
CA HIS A 26 -27.32 29.25 -4.63
C HIS A 26 -26.89 28.30 -5.76
N PRO A 27 -25.58 28.00 -5.92
CA PRO A 27 -25.04 27.31 -7.10
C PRO A 27 -25.63 25.90 -7.28
N PHE A 28 -26.13 25.31 -6.20
CA PHE A 28 -26.74 23.98 -6.15
C PHE A 28 -28.20 23.92 -6.60
N ASN A 29 -28.88 25.08 -6.74
CA ASN A 29 -30.24 25.15 -7.29
C ASN A 29 -30.25 25.73 -8.71
N THR A 30 -29.13 25.60 -9.42
CA THR A 30 -29.00 26.07 -10.80
C THR A 30 -29.83 25.21 -11.76
N SER A 31 -30.45 25.86 -12.74
CA SER A 31 -31.06 25.20 -13.90
C SER A 31 -30.08 25.01 -15.07
N ASP A 32 -28.81 25.43 -14.91
CA ASP A 32 -27.76 25.20 -15.89
C ASP A 32 -27.20 23.77 -15.76
N PRO A 33 -27.41 22.90 -16.76
CA PRO A 33 -26.94 21.51 -16.71
C PRO A 33 -25.41 21.41 -16.64
N ASN A 34 -24.66 22.35 -17.22
CA ASN A 34 -23.19 22.31 -17.18
C ASN A 34 -22.65 22.65 -15.80
N LEU A 35 -23.24 23.64 -15.13
CA LEU A 35 -22.89 23.99 -13.76
C LEU A 35 -23.30 22.88 -12.80
N ARG A 36 -24.48 22.29 -12.99
CA ARG A 36 -24.95 21.15 -12.20
C ARG A 36 -24.03 19.94 -12.34
N ASP A 37 -23.63 19.59 -13.55
CA ASP A 37 -22.73 18.46 -13.81
C ASP A 37 -21.30 18.72 -13.31
N CYS A 38 -20.83 19.97 -13.35
CA CYS A 38 -19.56 20.34 -12.73
C CYS A 38 -19.61 20.15 -11.21
N LEU A 39 -20.67 20.65 -10.56
CA LEU A 39 -20.82 20.52 -9.09
C LEU A 39 -21.07 19.06 -8.66
N LEU A 40 -21.81 18.27 -9.45
CA LEU A 40 -22.00 16.84 -9.20
C LEU A 40 -20.69 16.06 -9.35
N ARG A 41 -19.84 16.42 -10.32
CA ARG A 41 -18.49 15.84 -10.46
C ARG A 41 -17.56 16.26 -9.34
N GLY A 42 -17.62 17.52 -8.91
CA GLY A 42 -16.75 18.07 -7.87
C GLY A 42 -17.06 17.55 -6.46
N PHE A 43 -18.33 17.25 -6.15
CA PHE A 43 -18.75 16.84 -4.81
C PHE A 43 -19.23 15.38 -4.71
N GLY A 44 -19.59 14.75 -5.82
CA GLY A 44 -20.33 13.49 -5.82
C GLY A 44 -21.79 13.66 -5.39
N ALA A 45 -22.62 12.64 -5.65
CA ALA A 45 -24.07 12.74 -5.51
C ALA A 45 -24.54 13.00 -4.05
N ASN A 46 -23.85 12.41 -3.07
CA ASN A 46 -24.23 12.51 -1.65
C ASN A 46 -23.96 13.91 -1.09
N LEU A 47 -22.73 14.41 -1.25
CA LEU A 47 -22.33 15.72 -0.75
C LEU A 47 -23.01 16.86 -1.52
N PHE A 48 -23.19 16.71 -2.84
CA PHE A 48 -24.02 17.61 -3.63
C PHE A 48 -25.45 17.67 -3.09
N GLY A 49 -26.04 16.54 -2.71
CA GLY A 49 -27.36 16.46 -2.10
C GLY A 49 -27.45 17.19 -0.76
N GLU A 50 -26.43 17.08 0.09
CA GLU A 50 -26.37 17.80 1.37
C GLU A 50 -26.23 19.31 1.21
N LEU A 51 -25.33 19.76 0.33
CA LEU A 51 -25.14 21.18 0.01
C LEU A 51 -26.37 21.78 -0.68
N SER A 52 -27.07 20.99 -1.51
CA SER A 52 -28.36 21.37 -2.12
C SER A 52 -29.49 21.54 -1.11
N ARG A 53 -29.40 20.87 0.05
CA ARG A 53 -30.39 20.98 1.15
C ARG A 53 -30.07 22.10 2.14
N GLY A 54 -29.03 22.89 1.90
CA GLY A 54 -28.73 24.11 2.66
C GLY A 54 -27.58 24.00 3.65
N ARG A 55 -26.77 22.92 3.62
CA ARG A 55 -25.51 22.89 4.39
C ARG A 55 -24.56 23.97 3.87
N GLN A 56 -23.96 24.74 4.77
CA GLN A 56 -22.95 25.73 4.40
C GLN A 56 -21.65 25.02 3.99
N PRO A 57 -21.07 25.38 2.83
CA PRO A 57 -19.81 24.80 2.39
C PRO A 57 -18.63 25.27 3.24
N ASN A 58 -17.65 24.40 3.43
CA ASN A 58 -16.36 24.76 4.03
C ASN A 58 -15.42 25.44 3.00
N ALA A 59 -14.22 25.85 3.44
CA ALA A 59 -13.29 26.59 2.58
C ALA A 59 -12.83 25.80 1.34
N ALA A 60 -12.62 24.49 1.44
CA ALA A 60 -12.24 23.63 0.33
C ALA A 60 -13.41 23.45 -0.65
N GLU A 61 -14.63 23.27 -0.14
CA GLU A 61 -15.85 23.18 -0.95
C GLU A 61 -16.15 24.51 -1.67
N GLY A 62 -15.82 25.64 -1.05
CA GLY A 62 -15.90 26.96 -1.68
C GLY A 62 -15.03 27.10 -2.93
N GLN A 63 -13.86 26.45 -2.97
CA GLN A 63 -12.97 26.48 -4.14
C GLN A 63 -13.56 25.71 -5.33
N VAL A 64 -14.18 24.55 -5.07
CA VAL A 64 -14.86 23.73 -6.10
C VAL A 64 -16.08 24.45 -6.66
N ILE A 65 -16.85 25.13 -5.80
CA ILE A 65 -17.95 25.99 -6.25
C ILE A 65 -17.42 27.11 -7.16
N GLY A 66 -16.33 27.76 -6.76
CA GLY A 66 -15.71 28.85 -7.50
C GLY A 66 -15.20 28.42 -8.88
N SER A 67 -14.55 27.26 -8.97
CA SER A 67 -14.05 26.73 -10.25
C SER A 67 -15.20 26.44 -11.22
N CYS A 68 -16.27 25.81 -10.73
CA CYS A 68 -17.46 25.52 -11.54
C CYS A 68 -18.21 26.77 -12.01
N LEU A 69 -18.29 27.82 -11.19
CA LEU A 69 -18.93 29.09 -11.58
C LEU A 69 -18.09 29.89 -12.60
N SER A 70 -16.78 29.69 -12.63
CA SER A 70 -15.87 30.36 -13.56
C SER A 70 -15.80 29.69 -14.95
N ALA A 71 -16.26 28.44 -15.06
CA ALA A 71 -16.40 27.73 -16.32
C ALA A 71 -17.71 28.15 -17.02
N GLY A 72 -17.66 29.19 -17.85
CA GLY A 72 -18.82 29.59 -18.68
C GLY A 72 -19.27 28.50 -19.68
N PRO A 73 -20.42 28.65 -20.36
CA PRO A 73 -20.94 27.63 -21.27
C PRO A 73 -19.98 27.43 -22.45
N SER A 74 -19.39 26.24 -22.52
CA SER A 74 -18.40 25.88 -23.54
C SER A 74 -19.04 25.83 -24.94
N ARG A 75 -18.41 26.49 -25.92
CA ARG A 75 -18.79 26.39 -27.34
C ARG A 75 -18.20 25.10 -27.92
N ASP A 76 -19.08 24.30 -28.53
CA ASP A 76 -18.72 23.23 -29.47
C ASP A 76 -17.68 23.72 -30.49
N THR A 77 -16.53 23.05 -30.55
CA THR A 77 -15.64 23.09 -31.71
C THR A 77 -15.30 21.66 -32.09
N GLY A 78 -15.91 21.20 -33.19
CA GLY A 78 -15.54 19.96 -33.87
C GLY A 78 -14.13 20.01 -34.47
N PRO A 79 -13.68 18.90 -35.09
CA PRO A 79 -12.27 18.66 -35.37
C PRO A 79 -11.76 19.51 -36.54
N GLN A 80 -10.65 20.22 -36.32
CA GLN A 80 -9.96 21.01 -37.36
C GLN A 80 -8.62 20.35 -37.74
N PRO A 81 -8.23 20.34 -39.03
CA PRO A 81 -7.11 19.53 -39.53
C PRO A 81 -5.73 20.18 -39.31
N ALA A 82 -4.69 19.35 -39.36
CA ALA A 82 -3.28 19.72 -39.16
C ALA A 82 -2.74 20.74 -40.21
N PRO A 83 -1.83 21.66 -39.83
CA PRO A 83 -1.16 22.53 -40.78
C PRO A 83 0.07 21.88 -41.42
N ALA A 84 0.28 22.20 -42.70
CA ALA A 84 1.40 21.76 -43.53
C ALA A 84 2.66 22.63 -43.37
N ASP A 85 3.76 21.99 -43.74
CA ASP A 85 5.16 22.42 -43.81
C ASP A 85 5.37 23.67 -44.69
N ASP A 86 6.15 24.65 -44.22
CA ASP A 86 6.71 25.69 -45.07
C ASP A 86 8.07 26.23 -44.57
N SER A 87 8.85 26.61 -45.57
CA SER A 87 10.31 26.57 -45.65
C SER A 87 11.03 27.74 -44.96
N ARG A 88 12.25 27.51 -44.44
CA ARG A 88 13.19 28.58 -44.03
C ARG A 88 14.31 28.82 -45.07
N PRO A 89 14.76 30.07 -45.30
CA PRO A 89 15.69 30.39 -46.38
C PRO A 89 17.18 30.32 -46.00
N VAL A 90 17.98 30.14 -47.06
CA VAL A 90 19.43 29.94 -47.19
C VAL A 90 20.26 31.20 -46.85
N GLN A 91 21.45 31.01 -46.27
CA GLN A 91 22.58 31.97 -46.35
C GLN A 91 23.87 31.27 -46.84
N ASN A 92 24.35 31.74 -47.99
CA ASN A 92 25.69 31.60 -48.61
C ASN A 92 26.68 32.63 -47.98
N ASP A 93 28.02 32.63 -48.09
CA ASP A 93 29.06 31.80 -48.72
C ASP A 93 30.46 32.29 -48.21
N GLY A 94 31.46 31.40 -48.19
CA GLY A 94 32.82 31.67 -48.72
C GLY A 94 34.04 31.55 -47.77
N PRO A 95 35.28 31.46 -48.32
CA PRO A 95 35.77 30.44 -49.29
C PRO A 95 37.23 29.95 -49.03
N GLY A 96 37.67 28.83 -49.66
CA GLY A 96 39.10 28.64 -49.99
C GLY A 96 39.68 27.23 -50.27
N ARG A 97 39.69 26.82 -51.57
CA ARG A 97 40.76 26.17 -52.39
C ARG A 97 41.27 24.75 -52.03
N ASP A 98 41.06 23.75 -52.92
CA ASP A 98 41.92 23.23 -54.05
C ASP A 98 43.24 22.60 -53.55
N ASP A 99 43.80 21.47 -54.01
CA ASP A 99 43.67 20.57 -55.18
C ASP A 99 44.71 19.40 -55.03
N GLY A 100 44.52 18.21 -55.65
CA GLY A 100 45.65 17.27 -55.95
C GLY A 100 45.48 15.74 -55.80
N GLU A 101 44.91 15.11 -56.83
CA GLU A 101 45.18 13.81 -57.50
C GLU A 101 46.27 12.80 -56.99
N PHE A 102 45.96 11.49 -56.86
CA PHE A 102 46.60 10.34 -57.56
C PHE A 102 46.01 8.93 -57.23
N ASP A 103 46.17 8.00 -58.18
CA ASP A 103 45.54 6.67 -58.42
C ASP A 103 45.62 5.51 -57.38
N ARG A 104 44.47 4.79 -57.25
CA ARG A 104 44.14 3.33 -57.10
C ARG A 104 45.16 2.31 -56.50
N PRO A 105 44.73 1.24 -55.76
CA PRO A 105 43.65 0.29 -56.15
C PRO A 105 42.70 -0.16 -55.02
N GLY A 106 41.62 -0.84 -55.41
CA GLY A 106 40.57 -1.32 -54.51
C GLY A 106 41.03 -2.41 -53.54
N ASP A 107 40.45 -2.36 -52.36
CA ASP A 107 40.30 -3.49 -51.44
C ASP A 107 38.92 -3.34 -50.79
N ASP A 108 38.17 -4.42 -50.90
CA ASP A 108 36.82 -4.70 -50.46
C ASP A 108 36.76 -4.86 -48.94
N GLY A 109 36.42 -3.77 -48.25
CA GLY A 109 36.15 -3.77 -46.81
C GLY A 109 34.82 -3.09 -46.52
N GLU A 110 33.73 -3.85 -46.62
CA GLU A 110 32.43 -3.50 -46.09
C GLU A 110 32.55 -3.32 -44.57
N PHE A 111 32.69 -2.07 -44.11
CA PHE A 111 32.51 -1.73 -42.71
C PHE A 111 31.01 -1.80 -42.42
N ASP A 112 30.56 -2.99 -42.02
CA ASP A 112 29.28 -3.20 -41.36
C ASP A 112 29.17 -2.18 -40.21
N ARG A 113 28.28 -1.20 -40.39
CA ARG A 113 27.73 -0.48 -39.25
C ARG A 113 26.88 -1.51 -38.51
N PRO A 114 27.09 -1.75 -37.20
CA PRO A 114 26.17 -2.58 -36.44
C PRO A 114 24.77 -1.96 -36.59
N GLY A 115 23.83 -2.79 -37.03
CA GLY A 115 22.43 -2.43 -37.14
C GLY A 115 21.94 -1.86 -35.82
N ASP A 116 21.16 -0.80 -35.96
CA ASP A 116 20.34 -0.18 -34.91
C ASP A 116 19.15 -1.10 -34.58
N ASP A 117 19.45 -2.36 -34.27
CA ASP A 117 18.49 -3.34 -33.77
C ASP A 117 18.57 -3.27 -32.25
N GLY A 118 17.93 -2.26 -31.67
CA GLY A 118 17.53 -2.29 -30.28
C GLY A 118 16.79 -3.61 -29.97
N PRO A 119 16.78 -4.09 -28.72
CA PRO A 119 16.12 -5.35 -28.37
C PRO A 119 14.70 -5.34 -28.94
N ALA A 120 14.37 -6.37 -29.73
CA ALA A 120 13.08 -6.49 -30.36
C ALA A 120 11.98 -6.26 -29.31
N THR A 121 11.08 -5.32 -29.57
CA THR A 121 9.88 -5.14 -28.74
C THR A 121 9.22 -6.52 -28.58
N PRO A 122 9.01 -7.00 -27.34
CA PRO A 122 8.38 -8.29 -27.11
C PRO A 122 7.07 -8.37 -27.89
N GLU A 123 6.80 -9.50 -28.54
CA GLU A 123 5.51 -9.68 -29.18
C GLU A 123 4.39 -9.51 -28.15
N PRO A 124 3.28 -8.83 -28.50
CA PRO A 124 2.21 -8.57 -27.55
C PRO A 124 1.65 -9.89 -27.03
N VAL A 125 1.70 -10.13 -25.71
CA VAL A 125 0.99 -11.26 -25.08
C VAL A 125 -0.51 -11.11 -25.39
N GLU A 126 -1.09 -12.07 -26.09
CA GLU A 126 -2.52 -12.07 -26.35
C GLU A 126 -3.26 -12.39 -25.06
N CYS A 127 -4.22 -11.54 -24.71
CA CYS A 127 -5.12 -11.84 -23.59
C CYS A 127 -5.92 -13.11 -23.90
N PRO A 128 -6.01 -14.06 -22.96
CA PRO A 128 -6.89 -15.20 -23.11
C PRO A 128 -8.30 -14.73 -23.48
N THR A 129 -8.92 -15.41 -24.44
CA THR A 129 -10.24 -15.05 -24.98
C THR A 129 -11.40 -15.70 -24.22
N ASP A 130 -11.12 -16.34 -23.08
CA ASP A 130 -12.15 -16.96 -22.24
C ASP A 130 -12.94 -15.90 -21.45
N GLU A 131 -14.23 -15.80 -21.74
CA GLU A 131 -15.21 -14.92 -21.07
C GLU A 131 -15.86 -15.59 -19.84
N GLY A 132 -15.54 -16.85 -19.56
CA GLY A 132 -16.10 -17.61 -18.43
C GLY A 132 -15.48 -17.22 -17.08
N PRO A 133 -16.19 -17.40 -15.96
CA PRO A 133 -15.65 -17.09 -14.64
C PRO A 133 -14.34 -17.86 -14.36
N VAL A 134 -13.32 -17.15 -13.89
CA VAL A 134 -12.02 -17.71 -13.50
C VAL A 134 -11.89 -17.59 -11.98
N PRO A 135 -11.62 -18.68 -11.24
CA PRO A 135 -11.39 -18.58 -9.80
C PRO A 135 -10.20 -17.68 -9.50
N GLY A 136 -10.40 -16.66 -8.67
CA GLY A 136 -9.36 -15.75 -8.24
C GLY A 136 -9.50 -15.38 -6.77
N LEU A 137 -8.44 -14.78 -6.23
CA LEU A 137 -8.41 -14.21 -4.88
C LEU A 137 -8.46 -12.68 -4.98
N GLY A 138 -9.40 -12.06 -4.28
CA GLY A 138 -9.49 -10.62 -4.14
C GLY A 138 -9.52 -10.20 -2.67
N TRP A 139 -9.47 -8.88 -2.44
CA TRP A 139 -9.46 -8.30 -1.11
C TRP A 139 -10.59 -7.28 -0.93
N ILE A 140 -11.30 -7.36 0.18
CA ILE A 140 -12.27 -6.35 0.60
C ILE A 140 -11.58 -5.48 1.65
N THR A 141 -11.55 -4.18 1.43
CA THR A 141 -11.12 -3.23 2.47
C THR A 141 -12.22 -3.10 3.51
N GLU A 142 -12.03 -3.71 4.69
CA GLU A 142 -12.98 -3.58 5.80
C GLU A 142 -12.78 -2.24 6.51
N THR A 143 -11.53 -1.84 6.75
CA THR A 143 -11.16 -0.55 7.34
C THR A 143 -10.00 0.05 6.56
N ASN A 144 -10.21 1.23 5.97
CA ASN A 144 -9.23 1.84 5.07
C ASN A 144 -8.15 2.66 5.79
N ARG A 145 -8.42 3.19 6.98
CA ARG A 145 -7.44 3.94 7.80
C ARG A 145 -7.85 3.85 9.26
N LEU A 146 -6.91 3.49 10.11
CA LEU A 146 -7.11 3.27 11.54
C LEU A 146 -5.86 3.71 12.32
N MET A 147 -6.05 4.30 13.51
CA MET A 147 -4.97 4.73 14.41
C MET A 147 -3.88 5.57 13.71
N ASP A 148 -4.28 6.50 12.84
CA ASP A 148 -3.35 7.48 12.29
C ASP A 148 -2.85 8.45 13.37
N ALA A 149 -1.87 9.28 13.02
CA ALA A 149 -1.27 10.23 13.96
C ALA A 149 -2.31 11.15 14.63
N VAL A 150 -3.32 11.63 13.90
CA VAL A 150 -4.34 12.55 14.43
C VAL A 150 -5.30 11.80 15.37
N ALA A 151 -5.72 10.59 15.02
CA ALA A 151 -6.54 9.72 15.85
C ALA A 151 -5.84 9.36 17.16
N LEU A 152 -4.51 9.22 17.13
CA LEU A 152 -3.68 9.05 18.32
C LEU A 152 -3.36 10.37 19.04
N GLY A 153 -3.86 11.52 18.59
CA GLY A 153 -3.61 12.81 19.24
C GLY A 153 -2.18 13.33 19.06
N HIS A 154 -1.41 12.73 18.15
CA HIS A 154 -0.15 13.30 17.69
C HIS A 154 -0.43 14.51 16.79
N SER A 155 0.55 15.39 16.65
CA SER A 155 0.42 16.60 15.82
C SER A 155 1.44 16.56 14.69
N PRO A 156 1.06 16.03 13.50
CA PRO A 156 1.91 16.08 12.32
C PRO A 156 2.34 17.51 12.02
N VAL A 157 3.63 17.71 11.78
CA VAL A 157 4.18 19.02 11.44
C VAL A 157 4.26 19.14 9.92
N ALA A 158 3.48 20.05 9.35
CA ALA A 158 3.46 20.30 7.91
C ALA A 158 4.88 20.58 7.38
N GLY A 159 5.27 19.88 6.32
CA GLY A 159 6.58 19.99 5.68
C GLY A 159 7.71 19.23 6.40
N VAL A 160 7.46 18.63 7.56
CA VAL A 160 8.40 17.67 8.15
C VAL A 160 8.11 16.30 7.56
N LEU A 161 9.13 15.73 6.96
CA LEU A 161 9.06 14.46 6.27
C LEU A 161 9.46 13.30 7.18
N ASP A 162 8.90 12.13 6.89
CA ASP A 162 9.16 10.85 7.54
C ASP A 162 9.04 10.94 9.07
N GLN A 163 7.91 11.50 9.51
CA GLN A 163 7.65 11.67 10.93
C GLN A 163 7.32 10.31 11.55
N SER A 164 8.11 9.90 12.54
CA SER A 164 7.85 8.69 13.33
C SER A 164 6.71 8.93 14.32
N ILE A 165 5.50 9.02 13.80
CA ILE A 165 4.23 9.20 14.51
C ILE A 165 3.15 8.32 13.88
N GLY A 166 2.08 8.05 14.63
CA GLY A 166 1.01 7.17 14.16
C GLY A 166 1.29 5.71 14.50
N ALA A 167 0.44 4.79 14.03
CA ALA A 167 0.53 3.37 14.37
C ALA A 167 1.35 2.56 13.35
N SER A 168 2.18 1.63 13.83
CA SER A 168 2.95 0.66 13.03
C SER A 168 2.93 -0.75 13.64
N ASP A 169 3.33 -1.75 12.85
CA ASP A 169 3.55 -3.14 13.31
C ASP A 169 2.40 -3.74 14.13
N PRO A 170 1.18 -3.82 13.59
CA PRO A 170 0.05 -4.36 14.31
C PRO A 170 0.25 -5.85 14.66
N ARG A 171 -0.19 -6.23 15.85
CA ARG A 171 -0.25 -7.61 16.34
C ARG A 171 -1.57 -7.83 17.05
N VAL A 172 -2.43 -8.61 16.42
CA VAL A 172 -3.75 -8.94 16.96
C VAL A 172 -3.68 -10.26 17.70
N VAL A 173 -4.35 -10.34 18.84
CA VAL A 173 -4.62 -11.58 19.57
C VAL A 173 -6.11 -11.66 19.87
N GLN A 174 -6.64 -12.88 19.91
CA GLN A 174 -7.99 -13.12 20.42
C GLN A 174 -7.89 -13.52 21.89
N LEU A 175 -8.70 -12.88 22.72
CA LEU A 175 -8.81 -13.16 24.15
C LEU A 175 -9.76 -14.33 24.40
N ALA A 176 -9.68 -14.94 25.60
CA ALA A 176 -10.47 -16.11 25.96
C ALA A 176 -12.00 -15.87 25.97
N ASP A 177 -12.45 -14.62 26.09
CA ASP A 177 -13.86 -14.23 26.01
C ASP A 177 -14.36 -14.00 24.57
N GLY A 178 -13.48 -14.17 23.58
CA GLY A 178 -13.76 -13.99 22.16
C GLY A 178 -13.53 -12.58 21.63
N THR A 179 -13.25 -11.60 22.50
CA THR A 179 -12.85 -10.25 22.09
C THR A 179 -11.41 -10.25 21.56
N TYR A 180 -10.99 -9.13 20.97
CA TYR A 180 -9.69 -8.99 20.34
C TYR A 180 -8.92 -7.83 20.96
N ARG A 181 -7.60 -7.96 20.96
CA ARG A 181 -6.68 -6.91 21.36
C ARG A 181 -5.58 -6.77 20.31
N MET A 182 -5.26 -5.53 19.96
CA MET A 182 -4.23 -5.18 18.99
C MET A 182 -3.13 -4.43 19.72
N TYR A 183 -1.90 -4.92 19.60
CA TYR A 183 -0.68 -4.26 20.04
C TYR A 183 -0.01 -3.64 18.83
N PHE A 184 0.39 -2.38 18.91
CA PHE A 184 1.02 -1.68 17.80
C PHE A 184 2.03 -0.65 18.33
N GLY A 185 3.10 -0.43 17.58
CA GLY A 185 4.04 0.64 17.86
C GLY A 185 3.40 2.00 17.58
N ALA A 186 3.53 2.94 18.49
CA ALA A 186 3.14 4.33 18.25
C ALA A 186 4.17 5.26 18.87
N ASN A 187 5.06 5.86 18.07
CA ASN A 187 5.99 6.85 18.60
C ASN A 187 5.26 8.20 18.77
N PRO A 188 5.53 8.96 19.86
CA PRO A 188 6.52 8.69 20.91
C PRO A 188 6.01 7.82 22.09
N ASP A 189 4.77 7.34 22.03
CA ASP A 189 4.10 6.64 23.14
C ASP A 189 4.70 5.27 23.47
N GLY A 190 5.31 4.58 22.51
CA GLY A 190 5.77 3.19 22.64
C GLY A 190 4.70 2.19 22.24
N LEU A 191 4.70 0.99 22.83
CA LEU A 191 3.70 -0.01 22.46
C LEU A 191 2.35 0.40 23.03
N THR A 192 1.37 0.44 22.14
CA THR A 192 0.01 0.91 22.39
C THR A 192 -0.96 -0.22 22.10
N VAL A 193 -2.08 -0.21 22.82
CA VAL A 193 -3.07 -1.28 22.82
C VAL A 193 -4.44 -0.74 22.45
N ALA A 194 -5.11 -1.44 21.53
CA ALA A 194 -6.52 -1.23 21.21
C ALA A 194 -7.33 -2.50 21.43
N ASN A 195 -8.60 -2.35 21.76
CA ASN A 195 -9.55 -3.45 21.95
C ASN A 195 -10.64 -3.44 20.86
N SER A 196 -11.19 -4.61 20.56
CA SER A 196 -12.27 -4.79 19.60
C SER A 196 -13.16 -5.97 19.96
N ASN A 197 -14.45 -5.89 19.61
CA ASN A 197 -15.39 -7.01 19.78
C ASN A 197 -15.45 -7.94 18.54
N ASP A 198 -15.01 -7.46 17.38
CA ASP A 198 -15.20 -8.14 16.09
C ASP A 198 -13.94 -8.19 15.22
N GLY A 199 -12.85 -7.57 15.66
CA GLY A 199 -11.59 -7.44 14.95
C GLY A 199 -11.63 -6.41 13.81
N VAL A 200 -12.67 -5.59 13.70
CA VAL A 200 -12.83 -4.58 12.65
C VAL A 200 -12.96 -3.18 13.24
N ASP A 201 -13.82 -3.04 14.25
CA ASP A 201 -14.03 -1.79 14.98
C ASP A 201 -13.12 -1.77 16.21
N TRP A 202 -12.18 -0.82 16.25
CA TRP A 202 -11.13 -0.75 17.26
C TRP A 202 -11.21 0.54 18.08
N GLU A 203 -11.05 0.40 19.38
CA GLU A 203 -10.96 1.52 20.33
C GLU A 203 -9.63 1.47 21.07
N LEU A 204 -9.05 2.64 21.33
CA LEU A 204 -7.80 2.72 22.09
C LEU A 204 -8.04 2.31 23.56
N GLU A 205 -7.29 1.33 24.04
CA GLU A 205 -7.41 0.77 25.38
C GLU A 205 -6.34 1.33 26.33
N ALA A 206 -5.07 1.27 25.91
CA ALA A 206 -3.93 1.69 26.73
C ALA A 206 -2.76 2.19 25.86
N ARG A 207 -1.88 3.01 26.45
CA ARG A 207 -0.63 3.50 25.82
C ARG A 207 0.56 3.13 26.67
N SER A 208 1.73 3.02 26.02
CA SER A 208 3.01 2.82 26.70
C SER A 208 3.08 1.55 27.56
N VAL A 209 2.43 0.47 27.13
CA VAL A 209 2.45 -0.81 27.88
C VAL A 209 3.85 -1.44 27.90
N ILE A 210 4.69 -1.10 26.92
CA ILE A 210 6.15 -1.13 27.02
C ILE A 210 6.72 0.20 26.49
N PRO A 211 7.94 0.61 26.92
CA PRO A 211 8.55 1.87 26.49
C PRO A 211 8.77 1.98 24.97
N ALA A 212 8.89 3.20 24.48
CA ALA A 212 9.24 3.48 23.09
C ALA A 212 10.60 2.90 22.67
N GLY A 213 10.76 2.68 21.36
CA GLY A 213 11.97 2.08 20.77
C GLY A 213 11.93 0.56 20.62
N MET A 214 10.78 -0.08 20.89
CA MET A 214 10.54 -1.52 20.72
C MET A 214 9.22 -1.79 19.97
N PRO A 215 9.04 -1.26 18.74
CA PRO A 215 7.76 -1.33 18.01
C PRO A 215 7.41 -2.74 17.52
N HIS A 216 8.41 -3.55 17.14
CA HIS A 216 8.15 -4.87 16.58
C HIS A 216 7.99 -5.88 17.71
N THR A 217 6.77 -6.39 17.85
CA THR A 217 6.41 -7.30 18.94
C THR A 217 5.75 -8.58 18.44
N SER A 218 5.74 -9.60 19.30
CA SER A 218 4.86 -10.77 19.19
C SER A 218 4.47 -11.23 20.58
N LEU A 219 3.32 -11.89 20.70
CA LEU A 219 2.76 -12.34 21.97
C LEU A 219 2.37 -13.81 21.89
N VAL A 220 2.63 -14.54 22.97
CA VAL A 220 2.22 -15.93 23.15
C VAL A 220 1.45 -16.04 24.47
N SER A 221 0.32 -16.73 24.46
CA SER A 221 -0.45 -17.02 25.68
C SER A 221 0.31 -18.00 26.57
N LEU A 222 0.20 -17.82 27.87
CA LEU A 222 0.77 -18.72 28.88
C LEU A 222 -0.31 -19.63 29.47
N ASP A 223 0.08 -20.81 29.95
CA ASP A 223 -0.82 -21.81 30.56
C ASP A 223 -1.61 -21.28 31.76
N ASP A 224 -1.08 -20.26 32.45
CA ASP A 224 -1.72 -19.61 33.58
C ASP A 224 -2.73 -18.52 33.19
N GLY A 225 -2.96 -18.33 31.88
CA GLY A 225 -3.86 -17.33 31.31
C GLY A 225 -3.21 -15.96 31.10
N GLY A 226 -1.93 -15.81 31.41
CA GLY A 226 -1.15 -14.61 31.10
C GLY A 226 -0.61 -14.60 29.67
N TRP A 227 0.29 -13.65 29.42
CA TRP A 227 0.95 -13.43 28.14
C TRP A 227 2.45 -13.27 28.35
N ARG A 228 3.22 -13.84 27.42
CA ARG A 228 4.62 -13.47 27.22
C ARG A 228 4.74 -12.70 25.90
N LEU A 229 5.28 -11.50 25.99
CA LEU A 229 5.57 -10.63 24.85
C LEU A 229 7.07 -10.68 24.54
N PHE A 230 7.40 -10.72 23.27
CA PHE A 230 8.76 -10.58 22.76
C PHE A 230 8.89 -9.31 21.96
N ALA A 231 9.98 -8.58 22.18
CA ALA A 231 10.28 -7.36 21.44
C ALA A 231 11.78 -7.25 21.17
N VAL A 232 12.16 -6.53 20.13
CA VAL A 232 13.57 -6.24 19.86
C VAL A 232 13.95 -4.87 20.43
N GLN A 233 15.09 -4.82 21.12
CA GLN A 233 15.72 -3.60 21.59
C GLN A 233 17.05 -3.40 20.88
N ASN A 234 17.27 -2.19 20.35
CA ASN A 234 18.57 -1.78 19.86
C ASN A 234 19.51 -1.52 21.05
N VAL A 235 20.68 -2.18 21.05
CA VAL A 235 21.67 -2.09 22.13
C VAL A 235 23.03 -1.65 21.54
N PRO A 236 23.97 -1.12 22.34
CA PRO A 236 25.29 -0.78 21.84
C PRO A 236 25.95 -1.99 21.17
N GLY A 237 26.31 -1.86 19.88
CA GLY A 237 26.94 -2.93 19.11
C GLY A 237 25.98 -3.90 18.42
N GLY A 238 24.66 -3.75 18.57
CA GLY A 238 23.70 -4.58 17.84
C GLY A 238 22.26 -4.50 18.37
N SER A 239 21.65 -5.66 18.57
CA SER A 239 20.23 -5.78 18.91
C SER A 239 20.00 -7.04 19.75
N ALA A 240 19.08 -6.95 20.70
CA ALA A 240 18.71 -8.06 21.57
C ALA A 240 17.19 -8.24 21.60
N VAL A 241 16.75 -9.50 21.63
CA VAL A 241 15.36 -9.86 21.88
C VAL A 241 15.13 -9.89 23.38
N LYS A 242 14.19 -9.06 23.83
CA LYS A 242 13.68 -8.99 25.20
C LYS A 242 12.39 -9.78 25.32
N SER A 243 12.09 -10.23 26.53
CA SER A 243 10.78 -10.78 26.85
C SER A 243 10.16 -10.09 28.05
N PHE A 244 8.84 -10.03 28.05
CA PHE A 244 8.03 -9.42 29.10
C PHE A 244 6.88 -10.35 29.45
N VAL A 245 6.46 -10.37 30.70
CA VAL A 245 5.29 -11.14 31.16
C VAL A 245 4.20 -10.21 31.66
N SER A 246 2.95 -10.58 31.40
CA SER A 246 1.77 -9.87 31.88
C SER A 246 0.66 -10.86 32.24
N ALA A 247 -0.05 -10.59 33.32
CA ALA A 247 -1.22 -11.38 33.70
C ALA A 247 -2.49 -10.95 32.95
N ASP A 248 -2.58 -9.66 32.58
CA ASP A 248 -3.76 -9.06 31.96
C ASP A 248 -3.54 -8.62 30.52
N GLY A 249 -2.29 -8.68 30.03
CA GLY A 249 -1.89 -8.22 28.70
C GLY A 249 -1.80 -6.70 28.57
N LEU A 250 -1.77 -5.95 29.68
CA LEU A 250 -1.64 -4.48 29.71
C LEU A 250 -0.45 -4.06 30.58
N GLU A 251 -0.26 -4.69 31.74
CA GLU A 251 0.85 -4.41 32.64
C GLU A 251 1.97 -5.42 32.40
N PHE A 252 3.02 -5.01 31.67
CA PHE A 252 4.14 -5.87 31.31
C PHE A 252 5.35 -5.63 32.21
N THR A 253 5.96 -6.73 32.68
CA THR A 253 7.23 -6.71 33.41
C THR A 253 8.31 -7.38 32.58
N GLU A 254 9.43 -6.67 32.32
CA GLU A 254 10.59 -7.25 31.62
C GLU A 254 11.18 -8.42 32.42
N GLU A 255 11.40 -9.54 31.75
CA GLU A 255 12.06 -10.70 32.32
C GLU A 255 13.59 -10.54 32.24
N ALA A 256 14.30 -11.01 33.26
CA ALA A 256 15.76 -10.87 33.31
C ALA A 256 16.46 -11.63 32.18
N GLY A 257 17.40 -10.95 31.51
CA GLY A 257 18.27 -11.51 30.48
C GLY A 257 17.71 -11.39 29.06
N ASP A 258 18.60 -11.48 28.08
CA ASP A 258 18.26 -11.46 26.66
C ASP A 258 17.88 -12.87 26.19
N ARG A 259 16.88 -12.97 25.31
CA ARG A 259 16.44 -14.25 24.72
C ARG A 259 17.36 -14.69 23.60
N LEU A 260 17.73 -13.74 22.75
CA LEU A 260 18.63 -13.86 21.61
C LEU A 260 19.31 -12.51 21.38
N THR A 261 20.50 -12.54 20.80
CA THR A 261 21.28 -11.39 20.37
C THR A 261 21.76 -11.60 18.94
N ASN A 262 22.25 -10.54 18.29
CA ASN A 262 22.88 -10.70 16.98
C ASN A 262 24.15 -11.59 17.01
N GLU A 263 24.78 -11.79 18.17
CA GLU A 263 25.96 -12.68 18.30
C GLU A 263 25.60 -14.15 18.18
N ASP A 264 24.33 -14.51 18.41
CA ASP A 264 23.84 -15.88 18.27
C ASP A 264 23.70 -16.31 16.80
N PHE A 265 23.77 -15.35 15.87
CA PHE A 265 23.67 -15.58 14.44
C PHE A 265 24.99 -15.23 13.75
N PRO A 266 25.37 -15.94 12.66
CA PRO A 266 26.53 -15.57 11.85
C PRO A 266 26.25 -14.36 10.93
N PHE A 267 25.30 -13.50 11.29
CA PHE A 267 24.76 -12.39 10.51
C PHE A 267 24.90 -11.07 11.26
N GLY A 268 24.29 -10.00 10.73
CA GLY A 268 24.24 -8.69 11.37
C GLY A 268 23.12 -8.59 12.41
N ASN A 269 22.60 -7.37 12.59
CA ASN A 269 21.51 -7.12 13.53
C ASN A 269 20.30 -8.02 13.27
N ILE A 270 19.53 -8.29 14.32
CA ILE A 270 18.27 -9.01 14.28
C ILE A 270 17.12 -8.06 14.62
N GLN A 271 15.96 -8.26 14.01
CA GLN A 271 14.76 -7.45 14.18
C GLN A 271 13.49 -8.31 14.06
N SER A 272 12.35 -7.71 14.41
CA SER A 272 11.00 -8.22 14.11
C SER A 272 10.75 -9.65 14.58
N PRO A 273 10.97 -9.97 15.89
CA PRO A 273 10.77 -11.30 16.41
C PRO A 273 9.28 -11.68 16.36
N PHE A 274 8.95 -12.76 15.67
CA PHE A 274 7.63 -13.36 15.64
C PHE A 274 7.67 -14.75 16.26
N VAL A 275 7.08 -14.90 17.45
CA VAL A 275 7.01 -16.17 18.18
C VAL A 275 5.63 -16.80 18.06
N PHE A 276 5.60 -18.10 17.83
CA PHE A 276 4.39 -18.91 17.83
C PHE A 276 4.67 -20.33 18.37
N GLU A 277 3.60 -20.99 18.81
CA GLU A 277 3.64 -22.39 19.22
C GLU A 277 3.58 -23.31 17.98
N MET A 278 4.48 -24.29 17.93
CA MET A 278 4.56 -25.31 16.90
C MET A 278 3.55 -26.44 17.19
N PRO A 279 3.16 -27.24 16.19
CA PRO A 279 2.22 -28.36 16.38
C PRO A 279 2.65 -29.41 17.41
N ASP A 280 3.94 -29.49 17.74
CA ASP A 280 4.50 -30.41 18.74
C ASP A 280 4.55 -29.83 20.17
N GLY A 281 4.04 -28.61 20.38
CA GLY A 281 4.05 -27.89 21.66
C GLY A 281 5.38 -27.20 21.98
N SER A 282 6.37 -27.26 21.08
CA SER A 282 7.55 -26.39 21.15
C SER A 282 7.22 -24.99 20.62
N PHE A 283 8.15 -24.05 20.73
CA PHE A 283 8.01 -22.69 20.23
C PHE A 283 9.04 -22.42 19.14
N ARG A 284 8.65 -21.64 18.14
CA ARG A 284 9.53 -21.15 17.08
C ARG A 284 9.46 -19.63 17.02
N MET A 285 10.62 -19.02 16.87
CA MET A 285 10.76 -17.58 16.62
C MET A 285 11.32 -17.39 15.22
N TYR A 286 10.64 -16.62 14.38
CA TYR A 286 11.22 -16.05 13.17
C TYR A 286 11.71 -14.64 13.44
N LEU A 287 12.86 -14.27 12.86
CA LEU A 287 13.41 -12.92 12.94
C LEU A 287 13.90 -12.50 11.56
N VAL A 288 13.94 -11.18 11.35
CA VAL A 288 14.68 -10.58 10.26
C VAL A 288 16.15 -10.42 10.69
N ALA A 289 17.08 -10.80 9.84
CA ALA A 289 18.51 -10.61 10.02
C ALA A 289 19.10 -9.78 8.87
N TYR A 290 19.93 -8.82 9.23
CA TYR A 290 20.70 -8.01 8.27
C TYR A 290 22.01 -8.71 7.91
N PRO A 291 22.63 -8.38 6.77
CA PRO A 291 23.97 -8.84 6.44
C PRO A 291 25.00 -8.39 7.48
N ALA A 292 26.09 -9.14 7.62
CA ALA A 292 27.12 -8.82 8.60
C ALA A 292 27.72 -7.42 8.33
N GLY A 293 27.71 -6.57 9.35
CA GLY A 293 28.16 -5.18 9.24
C GLY A 293 27.10 -4.17 8.76
N GLU A 294 25.89 -4.64 8.44
CA GLU A 294 24.75 -3.79 8.05
C GLU A 294 23.72 -3.71 9.19
N GLN A 295 22.98 -2.60 9.25
CA GLN A 295 21.99 -2.31 10.28
C GLN A 295 20.68 -1.77 9.68
N ALA A 296 19.58 -1.93 10.43
CA ALA A 296 18.30 -1.31 10.13
C ALA A 296 18.44 0.21 9.98
N ALA A 297 17.74 0.80 9.01
CA ALA A 297 17.70 2.24 8.74
C ALA A 297 19.07 2.92 8.48
N GLN A 298 20.10 2.18 8.05
CA GLN A 298 21.37 2.79 7.66
C GLN A 298 21.21 3.61 6.35
N PRO A 299 21.91 4.75 6.19
CA PRO A 299 21.68 5.67 5.06
C PRO A 299 21.89 5.07 3.67
N SER A 300 22.74 4.04 3.56
CA SER A 300 23.02 3.33 2.31
C SER A 300 21.99 2.24 1.98
N GLY A 301 20.99 2.03 2.83
CA GLY A 301 20.14 0.84 2.78
C GLY A 301 20.94 -0.43 3.09
N TYR A 302 20.28 -1.58 3.00
CA TYR A 302 20.87 -2.91 3.22
C TYR A 302 20.86 -3.74 1.94
N SER A 303 21.81 -4.64 1.79
CA SER A 303 22.03 -5.41 0.55
C SER A 303 21.05 -6.57 0.36
N VAL A 304 20.61 -7.22 1.44
CA VAL A 304 19.57 -8.27 1.43
C VAL A 304 18.97 -8.45 2.83
N LEU A 305 17.66 -8.69 2.93
CA LEU A 305 17.02 -9.13 4.18
C LEU A 305 16.92 -10.65 4.22
N ARG A 306 17.03 -11.21 5.41
CA ARG A 306 16.98 -12.66 5.61
C ARG A 306 16.05 -13.02 6.75
N MET A 307 15.22 -14.03 6.55
CA MET A 307 14.52 -14.65 7.65
C MET A 307 15.40 -15.73 8.29
N VAL A 308 15.64 -15.60 9.59
CA VAL A 308 16.32 -16.59 10.44
C VAL A 308 15.35 -17.10 11.50
N SER A 309 15.69 -18.20 12.16
CA SER A 309 14.83 -18.76 13.21
C SER A 309 15.59 -19.35 14.38
N ALA A 310 14.87 -19.52 15.47
CA ALA A 310 15.28 -20.28 16.64
C ALA A 310 14.09 -21.09 17.20
N THR A 311 14.40 -22.14 17.96
CA THR A 311 13.40 -22.98 18.64
C THR A 311 13.59 -22.95 20.15
N SER A 312 12.51 -23.16 20.90
CA SER A 312 12.52 -23.21 22.36
C SER A 312 11.46 -24.19 22.88
N ASN A 313 11.67 -24.74 24.08
CA ASN A 313 10.66 -25.52 24.79
C ASN A 313 10.01 -24.74 25.95
N ASP A 314 10.57 -23.58 26.32
CA ASP A 314 10.20 -22.84 27.52
C ASP A 314 10.01 -21.33 27.27
N MET A 315 10.17 -20.89 26.01
CA MET A 315 10.14 -19.50 25.56
C MET A 315 11.24 -18.60 26.16
N LEU A 316 12.14 -19.15 26.98
CA LEU A 316 13.18 -18.41 27.69
C LEU A 316 14.57 -18.71 27.16
N THR A 317 14.82 -19.97 26.82
CA THR A 317 16.09 -20.47 26.27
C THR A 317 15.87 -20.87 24.82
N TRP A 318 16.69 -20.32 23.92
CA TRP A 318 16.52 -20.48 22.48
C TRP A 318 17.71 -21.20 21.85
N SER A 319 17.43 -22.09 20.89
CA SER A 319 18.41 -22.74 20.02
C SER A 319 18.24 -22.21 18.61
N VAL A 320 19.22 -21.46 18.11
CA VAL A 320 19.21 -20.93 16.73
C VAL A 320 19.26 -22.07 15.71
N ASP A 321 18.48 -21.93 14.63
CA ASP A 321 18.59 -22.82 13.49
C ASP A 321 19.87 -22.50 12.69
N PRO A 322 20.49 -23.50 12.05
CA PRO A 322 21.66 -23.23 11.23
C PRO A 322 21.24 -22.53 9.94
N GLY A 323 21.85 -21.37 9.68
CA GLY A 323 21.75 -20.64 8.41
C GLY A 323 20.45 -19.83 8.24
N VAL A 324 20.22 -19.43 6.99
CA VAL A 324 19.06 -18.65 6.56
C VAL A 324 17.89 -19.60 6.28
N VAL A 325 16.69 -19.22 6.69
CA VAL A 325 15.45 -19.96 6.44
C VAL A 325 14.88 -19.57 5.09
N VAL A 326 14.71 -18.27 4.86
CA VAL A 326 14.28 -17.69 3.59
C VAL A 326 15.15 -16.47 3.30
N GLU A 327 15.68 -16.41 2.08
CA GLU A 327 16.35 -15.22 1.54
C GLU A 327 15.28 -14.26 1.01
N GLY A 328 15.39 -12.98 1.35
CA GLY A 328 14.32 -12.01 1.13
C GLY A 328 13.18 -12.19 2.12
N LEU A 329 12.27 -11.20 2.14
CA LEU A 329 11.13 -11.04 3.04
C LEU A 329 11.48 -10.49 4.43
N ASP A 330 10.59 -9.64 4.91
CA ASP A 330 10.65 -8.96 6.19
C ASP A 330 9.34 -9.13 6.97
N HIS A 331 9.37 -8.80 8.27
CA HIS A 331 8.22 -8.79 9.16
C HIS A 331 7.33 -10.05 9.10
N PRO A 332 7.87 -11.24 9.40
CA PRO A 332 7.10 -12.48 9.32
C PRO A 332 5.94 -12.51 10.31
N SER A 333 4.83 -13.09 9.88
CA SER A 333 3.68 -13.50 10.69
C SER A 333 3.32 -14.93 10.32
N ALA A 334 3.14 -15.81 11.30
CA ALA A 334 2.83 -17.22 11.08
C ALA A 334 1.43 -17.57 11.61
N VAL A 335 0.73 -18.40 10.84
CA VAL A 335 -0.54 -19.02 11.20
C VAL A 335 -0.36 -20.54 11.16
N VAL A 336 -0.71 -21.20 12.25
CA VAL A 336 -0.71 -22.67 12.34
C VAL A 336 -2.14 -23.16 12.16
N SER A 337 -2.33 -24.05 11.19
CA SER A 337 -3.62 -24.68 10.89
C SER A 337 -3.84 -25.92 11.77
N ASP A 338 -5.09 -26.34 11.92
CA ASP A 338 -5.48 -27.52 12.72
C ASP A 338 -4.79 -28.83 12.28
N ASP A 339 -4.38 -28.91 11.02
CA ASP A 339 -3.66 -30.06 10.46
C ASP A 339 -2.13 -30.01 10.72
N GLY A 340 -1.66 -28.99 11.44
CA GLY A 340 -0.25 -28.75 11.73
C GLY A 340 0.51 -27.98 10.64
N THR A 341 -0.16 -27.56 9.57
CA THR A 341 0.48 -26.74 8.52
C THR A 341 0.81 -25.36 9.04
N ILE A 342 2.06 -24.92 8.81
CA ILE A 342 2.55 -23.60 9.18
C ILE A 342 2.56 -22.73 7.93
N THR A 343 1.75 -21.67 7.93
CA THR A 343 1.74 -20.67 6.85
C THR A 343 2.40 -19.40 7.35
N VAL A 344 3.47 -18.98 6.68
CA VAL A 344 4.16 -17.71 6.95
C VAL A 344 3.71 -16.69 5.91
N TYR A 345 3.34 -15.51 6.40
CA TYR A 345 3.05 -14.32 5.63
C TYR A 345 4.12 -13.27 5.93
N ALA A 346 4.72 -12.68 4.90
CA ALA A 346 5.84 -11.75 5.05
C ALA A 346 6.03 -10.90 3.79
N GLY A 347 6.90 -9.89 3.88
CA GLY A 347 7.44 -9.19 2.71
C GLY A 347 6.55 -8.14 2.07
N THR A 348 7.15 -7.38 1.17
CA THR A 348 6.48 -6.51 0.19
C THR A 348 6.94 -6.89 -1.21
N PRO A 349 6.09 -7.51 -2.05
CA PRO A 349 4.64 -7.67 -1.91
C PRO A 349 4.22 -8.70 -0.84
N PHE A 350 2.94 -8.66 -0.43
CA PHE A 350 2.38 -9.59 0.55
C PHE A 350 2.53 -11.04 0.07
N THR A 351 3.45 -11.77 0.71
CA THR A 351 3.92 -13.08 0.26
C THR A 351 3.53 -14.16 1.26
N LYS A 352 3.06 -15.30 0.74
CA LYS A 352 2.72 -16.50 1.49
C LYS A 352 3.71 -17.62 1.20
N LEU A 353 4.09 -18.33 2.26
CA LEU A 353 4.96 -19.51 2.23
C LEU A 353 4.36 -20.59 3.14
N VAL A 354 4.41 -21.84 2.73
CA VAL A 354 3.86 -22.96 3.50
C VAL A 354 4.96 -23.93 3.91
N SER A 355 4.90 -24.41 5.15
CA SER A 355 5.83 -25.36 5.72
C SER A 355 5.10 -26.38 6.60
N THR A 356 5.71 -27.55 6.78
CA THR A 356 5.27 -28.59 7.73
C THR A 356 6.24 -28.77 8.89
N ASP A 357 7.46 -28.24 8.78
CA ASP A 357 8.51 -28.32 9.80
C ASP A 357 8.94 -26.94 10.33
N GLY A 358 8.35 -25.87 9.78
CA GLY A 358 8.66 -24.48 10.11
C GLY A 358 10.02 -24.02 9.58
N ARG A 359 10.69 -24.79 8.71
CA ARG A 359 12.04 -24.48 8.23
C ARG A 359 12.20 -24.63 6.72
N GLN A 360 11.58 -25.63 6.13
CA GLN A 360 11.53 -25.83 4.68
C GLN A 360 10.20 -25.30 4.17
N PHE A 361 10.27 -24.34 3.25
CA PHE A 361 9.10 -23.66 2.73
C PHE A 361 8.85 -24.01 1.26
N SER A 362 7.57 -23.89 0.87
CA SER A 362 7.15 -23.85 -0.52
C SER A 362 7.82 -22.70 -1.28
N GLN A 363 7.63 -22.68 -2.61
CA GLN A 363 7.87 -21.44 -3.35
C GLN A 363 6.94 -20.32 -2.84
N PRO A 364 7.38 -19.05 -2.92
CA PRO A 364 6.57 -17.91 -2.53
C PRO A 364 5.33 -17.78 -3.42
N GLU A 365 4.19 -17.50 -2.80
CA GLU A 365 2.92 -17.17 -3.44
C GLU A 365 2.61 -15.69 -3.13
N TYR A 366 2.49 -14.84 -4.16
CA TYR A 366 2.15 -13.43 -3.99
C TYR A 366 0.63 -13.25 -3.94
N LEU A 367 0.15 -12.45 -2.98
CA LEU A 367 -1.27 -12.35 -2.66
C LEU A 367 -1.88 -10.99 -3.02
N ASP A 368 -1.47 -10.35 -4.11
CA ASP A 368 -2.05 -9.14 -4.73
C ASP A 368 -2.65 -8.10 -3.75
N LEU A 369 -1.96 -7.84 -2.64
CA LEU A 369 -2.33 -6.88 -1.62
C LEU A 369 -1.11 -6.06 -1.25
N SER A 370 -1.25 -4.75 -1.23
CA SER A 370 -0.17 -3.84 -0.87
C SER A 370 -0.27 -3.40 0.59
N GLY A 371 0.85 -3.47 1.31
CA GLY A 371 0.97 -3.11 2.72
C GLY A 371 2.35 -3.47 3.24
N ARG A 372 2.57 -3.24 4.54
CA ARG A 372 3.76 -3.66 5.29
C ARG A 372 3.34 -4.24 6.64
N ASP A 373 4.30 -4.87 7.32
CA ASP A 373 4.19 -5.31 8.72
C ASP A 373 2.90 -6.09 9.02
N PHE A 374 2.63 -7.09 8.19
CA PHE A 374 1.37 -7.80 8.21
C PHE A 374 1.19 -8.60 9.50
N ASP A 375 -0.04 -8.61 10.02
CA ASP A 375 -0.54 -9.65 10.91
C ASP A 375 -1.79 -10.27 10.29
N VAL A 376 -1.84 -11.61 10.28
CA VAL A 376 -2.84 -12.37 9.53
C VAL A 376 -3.60 -13.27 10.46
N LYS A 377 -4.93 -13.23 10.37
CA LYS A 377 -5.84 -14.07 11.14
C LYS A 377 -6.78 -14.83 10.22
N SER A 378 -6.97 -16.12 10.50
CA SER A 378 -8.04 -16.90 9.88
C SER A 378 -9.40 -16.47 10.45
N THR A 379 -10.40 -16.36 9.56
CA THR A 379 -11.79 -16.13 9.95
C THR A 379 -12.57 -17.45 9.93
N SER A 380 -13.73 -17.49 10.58
CA SER A 380 -14.58 -18.69 10.66
C SER A 380 -15.08 -19.22 9.30
N GLY A 381 -14.97 -18.43 8.23
CA GLY A 381 -15.31 -18.83 6.86
C GLY A 381 -14.13 -19.35 6.03
N GLY A 382 -12.93 -19.48 6.60
CA GLY A 382 -11.73 -19.86 5.85
C GLY A 382 -11.07 -18.70 5.08
N HIS A 383 -11.66 -17.50 5.12
CA HIS A 383 -11.02 -16.28 4.62
C HIS A 383 -9.98 -15.76 5.60
N LEU A 384 -9.04 -14.95 5.10
CA LEU A 384 -8.02 -14.27 5.87
C LEU A 384 -8.49 -12.86 6.20
N ARG A 385 -8.23 -12.40 7.43
CA ARG A 385 -8.22 -10.99 7.79
C ARG A 385 -6.78 -10.55 8.01
N VAL A 386 -6.38 -9.50 7.31
CA VAL A 386 -5.02 -8.98 7.26
C VAL A 386 -5.03 -7.57 7.82
N TYR A 387 -4.23 -7.37 8.87
CA TYR A 387 -3.92 -6.07 9.45
C TYR A 387 -2.57 -5.66 8.88
N SER A 388 -2.49 -4.50 8.25
CA SER A 388 -1.27 -4.05 7.59
C SER A 388 -0.98 -2.60 7.92
N ASN A 389 0.30 -2.24 7.95
CA ASN A 389 0.75 -0.88 8.06
C ASN A 389 0.66 -0.12 6.72
N GLY A 390 0.32 1.16 6.80
CA GLY A 390 0.50 2.18 5.78
C GLY A 390 1.28 3.36 6.36
N HIS A 391 1.90 4.16 5.49
CA HIS A 391 2.68 5.32 5.90
C HIS A 391 2.50 6.45 4.91
N ASP A 392 2.16 7.63 5.44
CA ASP A 392 2.13 8.88 4.69
C ASP A 392 3.36 9.70 5.06
N PHE A 393 4.09 10.15 4.04
CA PHE A 393 5.41 10.75 4.22
C PHE A 393 5.42 12.03 5.09
N ASP A 394 4.31 12.76 5.18
CA ASP A 394 4.16 13.97 6.00
C ASP A 394 3.04 13.90 7.06
N GLU A 395 2.22 12.84 7.07
CA GLU A 395 1.17 12.62 8.08
C GLU A 395 1.49 11.51 9.08
N GLY A 396 2.47 10.65 8.79
CA GLY A 396 2.89 9.52 9.61
C GLY A 396 2.20 8.20 9.26
N SER A 397 2.39 7.21 10.13
CA SER A 397 1.92 5.83 9.93
C SER A 397 0.48 5.60 10.38
N TRP A 398 -0.17 4.60 9.79
CA TRP A 398 -1.54 4.21 10.08
C TRP A 398 -1.77 2.72 9.75
N LEU A 399 -2.92 2.17 10.13
CA LEU A 399 -3.26 0.75 9.94
C LEU A 399 -4.45 0.56 9.00
N ARG A 400 -4.45 -0.56 8.27
CA ARG A 400 -5.53 -1.00 7.38
C ARG A 400 -5.99 -2.40 7.76
N ILE A 401 -7.27 -2.68 7.53
CA ILE A 401 -7.85 -4.03 7.65
C ILE A 401 -8.41 -4.44 6.29
N SER A 402 -7.91 -5.57 5.78
CA SER A 402 -8.40 -6.19 4.54
C SER A 402 -8.83 -7.62 4.82
N ARG A 403 -9.90 -8.07 4.16
CA ARG A 403 -10.36 -9.45 4.24
C ARG A 403 -10.32 -10.10 2.86
N SER A 404 -9.80 -11.31 2.78
CA SER A 404 -9.80 -12.04 1.52
C SER A 404 -11.22 -12.44 1.11
N THR A 405 -11.43 -12.55 -0.18
CA THR A 405 -12.67 -13.03 -0.78
C THR A 405 -12.37 -13.77 -2.07
N ASP A 406 -13.21 -14.73 -2.40
CA ASP A 406 -13.16 -15.36 -3.72
C ASP A 406 -13.75 -14.38 -4.74
N VAL A 407 -13.13 -14.32 -5.92
CA VAL A 407 -13.62 -13.58 -7.08
C VAL A 407 -13.65 -14.51 -8.30
N THR A 408 -14.37 -14.10 -9.34
CA THR A 408 -14.50 -14.84 -10.60
C THR A 408 -13.72 -14.24 -11.77
N TRP A 409 -12.72 -13.43 -11.44
CA TRP A 409 -11.83 -12.75 -12.37
C TRP A 409 -10.39 -12.77 -11.86
N ASP A 410 -9.44 -12.64 -12.78
CA ASP A 410 -8.02 -12.53 -12.46
C ASP A 410 -7.34 -11.54 -13.41
N ALA A 411 -6.09 -11.21 -13.13
CA ALA A 411 -5.30 -10.37 -14.01
C ALA A 411 -3.82 -10.73 -14.07
N ASP A 412 -3.30 -10.70 -15.29
CA ASP A 412 -1.88 -10.78 -15.58
C ASP A 412 -1.35 -9.40 -15.96
N ILE A 413 -0.22 -9.00 -15.38
CA ILE A 413 0.44 -7.72 -15.64
C ILE A 413 1.85 -7.99 -16.15
N SER A 414 2.23 -7.32 -17.23
CA SER A 414 3.55 -7.47 -17.83
C SER A 414 4.14 -6.13 -18.27
N VAL A 415 5.46 -6.01 -18.18
CA VAL A 415 6.19 -4.84 -18.69
C VAL A 415 6.41 -5.02 -20.19
N ARG A 416 5.86 -4.09 -20.98
CA ARG A 416 6.00 -4.08 -22.44
C ARG A 416 7.32 -3.45 -22.88
N GLY A 417 7.75 -2.42 -22.18
CA GLY A 417 8.99 -1.71 -22.50
C GLY A 417 9.22 -0.47 -21.66
N TYR A 418 10.46 0.01 -21.72
CA TYR A 418 10.92 1.22 -21.08
C TYR A 418 11.56 2.14 -22.14
N ASP A 419 10.99 3.33 -22.34
CA ASP A 419 11.58 4.37 -23.17
C ASP A 419 12.51 5.23 -22.30
N SER A 420 13.82 5.01 -22.42
CA SER A 420 14.83 5.70 -21.63
C SER A 420 15.05 7.16 -22.01
N ILE A 421 14.55 7.62 -23.16
CA ILE A 421 14.68 9.02 -23.59
C ILE A 421 13.64 9.88 -22.87
N ASN A 422 12.43 9.36 -22.74
CA ASN A 422 11.31 10.05 -22.10
C ASN A 422 11.03 9.54 -20.67
N ASP A 423 11.79 8.55 -20.20
CA ASP A 423 11.61 7.84 -18.91
C ASP A 423 10.15 7.38 -18.71
N VAL A 424 9.67 6.62 -19.71
CA VAL A 424 8.29 6.13 -19.76
C VAL A 424 8.26 4.61 -19.70
N PHE A 425 7.56 4.06 -18.70
CA PHE A 425 7.23 2.63 -18.64
C PHE A 425 5.89 2.36 -19.29
N THR A 426 5.83 1.31 -20.11
CA THR A 426 4.58 0.81 -20.66
C THR A 426 4.26 -0.57 -20.10
N LEU A 427 3.11 -0.70 -19.45
CA LEU A 427 2.61 -1.95 -18.89
C LEU A 427 1.39 -2.44 -19.68
N ASP A 428 1.28 -3.74 -19.87
CA ASP A 428 0.08 -4.40 -20.34
C ASP A 428 -0.62 -5.09 -19.18
N VAL A 429 -1.91 -4.79 -19.00
CA VAL A 429 -2.79 -5.44 -18.03
C VAL A 429 -3.82 -6.24 -18.79
N CYS A 430 -3.85 -7.54 -18.50
CA CYS A 430 -4.78 -8.48 -19.05
C CYS A 430 -5.74 -8.96 -17.97
N VAL A 431 -7.00 -8.54 -18.02
CA VAL A 431 -8.02 -9.02 -17.09
C VAL A 431 -8.77 -10.17 -17.75
N THR A 432 -8.96 -11.27 -17.03
CA THR A 432 -9.70 -12.45 -17.49
C THR A 432 -10.84 -12.77 -16.52
N GLY A 433 -11.83 -13.55 -16.97
CA GLY A 433 -12.97 -13.92 -16.15
C GLY A 433 -14.13 -12.92 -16.21
N SER A 434 -14.95 -12.88 -15.16
CA SER A 434 -16.12 -12.00 -15.09
C SER A 434 -16.37 -11.51 -13.68
N SER A 435 -17.05 -10.36 -13.57
CA SER A 435 -17.60 -9.82 -12.32
C SER A 435 -19.01 -9.27 -12.60
N GLU A 436 -19.84 -9.18 -11.57
CA GLU A 436 -21.19 -8.62 -11.66
C GLU A 436 -21.18 -7.12 -12.00
N THR A 437 -20.08 -6.47 -11.71
CA THR A 437 -19.84 -5.05 -11.90
C THR A 437 -18.59 -4.83 -12.78
N PRO A 438 -18.49 -3.69 -13.49
CA PRO A 438 -17.33 -3.41 -14.32
C PRO A 438 -16.03 -3.42 -13.50
N ILE A 439 -15.01 -4.10 -14.01
CA ILE A 439 -13.66 -4.05 -13.45
C ILE A 439 -12.97 -2.78 -13.96
N GLU A 440 -12.53 -1.95 -13.05
CA GLU A 440 -11.81 -0.71 -13.31
C GLU A 440 -10.32 -0.85 -12.97
N VAL A 441 -9.48 -0.15 -13.72
CA VAL A 441 -8.05 0.00 -13.45
C VAL A 441 -7.80 1.38 -12.88
N HIS A 442 -7.28 1.45 -11.66
CA HIS A 442 -6.95 2.71 -10.97
C HIS A 442 -5.45 2.82 -10.78
N LEU A 443 -4.94 4.04 -10.96
CA LEU A 443 -3.65 4.44 -10.41
C LEU A 443 -3.89 5.26 -9.16
N THR A 444 -3.28 4.82 -8.08
CA THR A 444 -3.38 5.47 -6.79
C THR A 444 -2.00 5.82 -6.29
N ASP A 445 -1.92 6.88 -5.49
CA ASP A 445 -0.75 7.17 -4.68
C ASP A 445 -0.48 6.00 -3.72
N LYS A 446 0.76 5.51 -3.61
CA LYS A 446 1.12 4.36 -2.76
C LYS A 446 0.90 4.64 -1.27
N ASP A 447 1.12 5.87 -0.84
CA ASP A 447 1.06 6.29 0.55
C ASP A 447 -0.42 6.48 0.94
N TYR A 448 -1.11 7.33 0.19
CA TYR A 448 -2.48 7.73 0.49
C TYR A 448 -3.55 6.74 0.01
N ARG A 449 -3.22 5.92 -1.00
CA ARG A 449 -4.15 5.01 -1.71
C ARG A 449 -5.45 5.70 -2.19
N ILE A 450 -5.40 7.02 -2.36
CA ILE A 450 -6.48 7.84 -2.89
C ILE A 450 -6.46 7.73 -4.41
N ARG A 451 -7.64 7.49 -5.01
CA ARG A 451 -7.82 7.54 -6.46
C ARG A 451 -7.55 8.95 -6.97
N LYS A 452 -6.63 9.09 -7.92
CA LYS A 452 -6.23 10.37 -8.50
C LYS A 452 -6.61 10.40 -9.98
N LEU A 453 -7.83 10.88 -10.25
CA LEU A 453 -8.40 10.93 -11.60
C LEU A 453 -7.53 11.71 -12.61
N ASP A 454 -6.82 12.73 -12.13
CA ASP A 454 -5.94 13.53 -12.98
C ASP A 454 -4.77 12.69 -13.53
N PHE A 455 -4.22 11.76 -12.75
CA PHE A 455 -3.19 10.82 -13.23
C PHE A 455 -3.78 9.79 -14.19
N GLU A 456 -4.97 9.26 -13.90
CA GLU A 456 -5.65 8.32 -14.81
C GLU A 456 -5.85 8.92 -16.22
N SER A 457 -6.02 10.24 -16.32
CA SER A 457 -6.22 10.93 -17.60
C SER A 457 -4.95 11.12 -18.45
N SER A 458 -3.75 11.09 -17.85
CA SER A 458 -2.47 11.27 -18.55
C SER A 458 -1.69 9.98 -18.77
N SER A 459 -1.98 8.93 -17.99
CA SER A 459 -1.15 7.72 -17.89
C SER A 459 -1.90 6.40 -18.09
N VAL A 460 -3.24 6.40 -18.18
CA VAL A 460 -4.01 5.16 -18.27
C VAL A 460 -4.95 5.19 -19.47
N SER A 461 -4.73 4.27 -20.43
CA SER A 461 -5.76 3.93 -21.41
C SER A 461 -6.59 2.79 -20.82
N VAL A 462 -7.71 3.07 -20.15
CA VAL A 462 -8.61 2.04 -19.56
C VAL A 462 -9.64 1.56 -20.60
N ALA A 463 -9.62 0.28 -20.94
CA ALA A 463 -10.74 -0.37 -21.61
C ALA A 463 -11.90 -0.53 -20.61
N ARG A 464 -13.10 -0.07 -20.99
CA ARG A 464 -14.27 -0.13 -20.11
C ARG A 464 -14.95 -1.49 -20.16
N GLY A 465 -15.02 -2.14 -19.01
CA GLY A 465 -16.13 -3.00 -18.55
C GLY A 465 -16.38 -4.28 -19.33
N THR A 466 -16.29 -5.40 -18.61
CA THR A 466 -16.43 -6.80 -19.05
C THR A 466 -15.12 -7.43 -19.57
N PRO A 467 -14.47 -8.31 -18.79
CA PRO A 467 -13.34 -9.09 -19.26
C PRO A 467 -13.76 -10.22 -20.23
N PRO A 468 -12.81 -10.79 -21.02
CA PRO A 468 -11.41 -10.43 -21.01
C PRO A 468 -11.19 -9.10 -21.73
N PHE A 469 -10.38 -8.23 -21.13
CA PHE A 469 -9.95 -7.00 -21.79
C PHE A 469 -8.48 -6.76 -21.51
N ARG A 470 -7.84 -6.12 -22.49
CA ARG A 470 -6.47 -5.65 -22.38
C ARG A 470 -6.45 -4.14 -22.27
N THR A 471 -5.60 -3.64 -21.40
CA THR A 471 -5.37 -2.21 -21.22
C THR A 471 -3.87 -1.93 -21.15
N THR A 472 -3.45 -0.79 -21.67
CA THR A 472 -2.05 -0.35 -21.58
C THR A 472 -1.95 0.85 -20.63
N ILE A 473 -0.98 0.81 -19.74
CA ILE A 473 -0.66 1.86 -18.78
C ILE A 473 0.69 2.44 -19.15
N THR A 474 0.77 3.77 -19.22
CA THR A 474 1.96 4.53 -19.57
C THR A 474 2.36 5.39 -18.35
N LEU A 475 3.42 5.01 -17.65
CA LEU A 475 3.93 5.73 -16.48
C LEU A 475 5.08 6.65 -16.92
N ASP A 476 4.84 7.96 -16.96
CA ASP A 476 5.83 9.00 -17.30
C ASP A 476 6.51 9.49 -16.02
N ASP A 477 7.85 9.37 -15.91
CA ASP A 477 8.68 9.77 -14.75
C ASP A 477 8.39 11.18 -14.20
N GLY A 478 7.75 12.00 -15.02
CA GLY A 478 7.49 13.39 -14.75
C GLY A 478 8.81 14.12 -14.66
N SER A 479 9.29 14.66 -15.78
CA SER A 479 10.36 15.66 -15.81
C SER A 479 9.98 16.95 -15.05
N VAL A 480 9.97 16.92 -13.72
CA VAL A 480 9.85 18.09 -12.85
C VAL A 480 11.15 18.29 -12.07
N PRO A 481 11.89 19.39 -12.31
CA PRO A 481 13.13 19.67 -11.60
C PRO A 481 12.90 19.94 -10.10
N GLY A 482 13.51 19.11 -9.25
CA GLY A 482 14.22 19.58 -8.06
C GLY A 482 13.41 20.16 -6.89
N GLY A 483 12.28 19.57 -6.53
CA GLY A 483 11.64 19.78 -5.23
C GLY A 483 12.00 18.67 -4.22
N PRO A 484 12.17 18.96 -2.91
CA PRO A 484 12.51 17.94 -1.90
C PRO A 484 11.38 16.95 -1.55
N TYR A 485 10.22 17.05 -2.22
CA TYR A 485 9.06 16.16 -2.07
C TYR A 485 8.83 15.46 -3.41
N ASP A 486 9.56 14.37 -3.60
CA ASP A 486 9.74 13.64 -4.86
C ASP A 486 8.51 12.75 -5.14
N TRP A 487 7.57 13.23 -5.96
CA TRP A 487 6.35 12.53 -6.40
C TRP A 487 6.52 11.91 -7.80
N ARG A 488 7.58 11.11 -7.97
CA ARG A 488 7.81 10.35 -9.21
C ARG A 488 6.81 9.18 -9.34
N PRO A 489 6.55 8.67 -10.56
CA PRO A 489 5.73 7.47 -10.82
C PRO A 489 6.18 6.23 -10.08
N THR A 490 7.42 6.24 -9.61
CA THR A 490 8.00 5.25 -8.71
C THR A 490 7.19 5.03 -7.42
N LYS A 491 6.28 5.95 -7.09
CA LYS A 491 5.36 5.84 -5.93
C LYS A 491 3.92 5.47 -6.30
N SER A 492 3.69 4.88 -7.48
CA SER A 492 2.33 4.50 -7.90
C SER A 492 1.98 3.07 -7.45
N MET A 493 0.72 2.90 -7.04
CA MET A 493 0.10 1.59 -6.86
C MET A 493 -0.92 1.35 -7.96
N LEU A 494 -0.81 0.20 -8.63
CA LEU A 494 -1.81 -0.32 -9.54
C LEU A 494 -2.91 -1.00 -8.74
N ARG A 495 -4.17 -0.62 -8.96
CA ARG A 495 -5.31 -1.30 -8.36
C ARG A 495 -6.30 -1.72 -9.44
N LEU A 496 -6.70 -2.99 -9.41
CA LEU A 496 -7.91 -3.47 -10.08
C LEU A 496 -9.04 -3.53 -9.08
N PHE A 497 -10.20 -2.99 -9.43
CA PHE A 497 -11.36 -2.91 -8.54
C PHE A 497 -12.62 -3.26 -9.30
N ASP A 498 -13.37 -4.22 -8.78
CA ASP A 498 -14.63 -4.61 -9.39
C ASP A 498 -15.86 -3.91 -8.79
N GLY A 499 -15.70 -3.00 -7.83
CA GLY A 499 -16.82 -2.42 -7.08
C GLY A 499 -16.93 -2.94 -5.65
N VAL A 500 -16.31 -4.09 -5.35
CA VAL A 500 -16.29 -4.70 -4.01
C VAL A 500 -14.86 -5.13 -3.65
N ALA A 501 -14.26 -5.98 -4.47
CA ALA A 501 -12.95 -6.56 -4.25
C ALA A 501 -11.87 -5.83 -5.04
N ILE A 502 -10.66 -5.81 -4.50
CA ILE A 502 -9.47 -5.24 -5.11
C ILE A 502 -8.36 -6.27 -5.27
N LYS A 503 -7.48 -6.00 -6.23
CA LYS A 503 -6.12 -6.51 -6.31
C LYS A 503 -5.16 -5.32 -6.44
N GLU A 504 -4.02 -5.36 -5.75
CA GLU A 504 -3.08 -4.24 -5.63
C GLU A 504 -1.63 -4.66 -5.86
N TRP A 505 -0.90 -3.85 -6.63
CA TRP A 505 0.53 -4.04 -6.88
C TRP A 505 1.29 -2.72 -6.72
N ALA A 506 2.37 -2.74 -5.95
CA ALA A 506 3.33 -1.64 -5.91
C ALA A 506 4.19 -1.70 -7.18
N MET A 507 4.06 -0.72 -8.07
CA MET A 507 4.61 -0.83 -9.42
C MET A 507 6.14 -0.99 -9.44
N ASP A 508 6.83 -0.26 -8.57
CA ASP A 508 8.28 -0.31 -8.44
C ASP A 508 8.81 -1.66 -8.00
N GLU A 509 8.32 -2.11 -6.85
CA GLU A 509 8.79 -3.32 -6.18
C GLU A 509 8.49 -4.57 -7.02
N VAL A 510 7.36 -4.56 -7.74
CA VAL A 510 6.87 -5.75 -8.45
C VAL A 510 7.32 -5.78 -9.90
N PHE A 511 7.37 -4.63 -10.59
CA PHE A 511 7.54 -4.61 -12.05
C PHE A 511 8.75 -3.82 -12.53
N ILE A 512 9.02 -2.63 -11.99
CA ILE A 512 10.03 -1.72 -12.56
C ILE A 512 11.46 -2.10 -12.12
N ASP A 513 11.73 -2.16 -10.82
CA ASP A 513 13.08 -2.44 -10.32
C ASP A 513 13.60 -3.81 -10.75
N PRO A 514 12.81 -4.89 -10.66
CA PRO A 514 13.23 -6.20 -11.18
C PRO A 514 13.51 -6.18 -12.68
N PHE A 515 12.68 -5.48 -13.46
CA PHE A 515 12.86 -5.36 -14.91
C PHE A 515 14.16 -4.61 -15.25
N LEU A 516 14.42 -3.47 -14.61
CA LEU A 516 15.64 -2.70 -14.82
C LEU A 516 16.89 -3.49 -14.41
N ALA A 517 16.82 -4.28 -13.34
CA ALA A 517 17.91 -5.14 -12.91
C ALA A 517 18.20 -6.26 -13.91
N ALA A 518 17.17 -6.85 -14.53
CA ALA A 518 17.32 -7.91 -15.52
C ALA A 518 17.87 -7.44 -16.88
N ASN A 519 17.75 -6.15 -17.21
CA ASN A 519 18.19 -5.55 -18.47
C ASN A 519 19.54 -4.80 -18.39
N LYS A 520 20.18 -4.79 -17.22
CA LYS A 520 21.57 -4.31 -17.02
C LYS A 520 22.54 -5.47 -17.18
#